data_AF-A0A067CJ26-F1
#
_entry.id   AF-A0A067CJ26-F1
#
_cell.length_a   1.000
_cell.length_b   1.000
_cell.length_c   1.000
_cell.angle_alpha   90.00
_cell.angle_beta   90.00
_cell.angle_gamma   90.00
#
_symmetry.space_group_name_H-M   'P 1'
#
loop_
_entity.id
_entity.type
_entity.pdbx_description
1 polymer ?
#
loop_
_entity_poly.entity_id
_entity_poly.type
_entity_poly.pdbx_seq_one_letter_code
_entity_poly.pdbx_strand_id
1 'polypeptide(L)'
;MLGRVVLRSFAVAAVASAAQVSLYRGLNYTGATLTIPIAWSGNLHNDWAVGFASLRIPSGIEVVGYEHDGFAGASAIWSTDMPDMGNWTDEVSALLIQPAGMGRPQWPPPLMPLPTVVNEDAAGANVVIIDNSADNIELIVGVSVGCTAAVAFVVFYVILKRNKQRERTFKEAFLTSPSHQPSNRANTGASSPSATLGLRWGELDVLRIDADDVVTTSVIASGAYGQVALGTYRNQVVAVKTLLPTKNTRADIQSFIDEINLMGSFRCMYVVELIGVAWTRPSSLQCVLEYMNMGDLKDHLAETTPANYAWTAKLRVAQSIAEGLAYLHSMQIIHRDLKSRNVLLDSVKGTKLTDFGISREDTQETMTIGVGTYRWMAPEILKENLYTVAVDIYSFGMILSELDTHHIPYADLTSAKGKPLVDTAIMGMVIQGTISPSFRPDCPLWLKTLALRCIAPNPDDRPSALELAHSIKQHTTAS
;
A
#
# COMPACT_ATOMS: atom_id res chain seq x y z
N MET A 1 -9.32 -3.36 35.04
CA MET A 1 -9.04 -1.97 34.61
C MET A 1 -9.69 -1.83 33.24
N LEU A 2 -10.76 -1.05 33.15
CA LEU A 2 -11.45 -0.76 31.88
C LEU A 2 -10.41 -0.17 30.92
N GLY A 3 -10.19 -0.83 29.78
CA GLY A 3 -9.30 -0.35 28.74
C GLY A 3 -9.88 0.94 28.18
N ARG A 4 -9.06 2.00 28.10
CA ARG A 4 -9.46 3.23 27.43
C ARG A 4 -9.93 2.91 26.02
N VAL A 5 -11.12 3.38 25.65
CA VAL A 5 -11.65 3.20 24.30
C VAL A 5 -10.87 4.11 23.36
N VAL A 6 -10.56 3.57 22.19
CA VAL A 6 -9.65 4.18 21.23
C VAL A 6 -10.45 4.63 20.03
N LEU A 7 -10.36 5.90 19.66
CA LEU A 7 -10.89 6.40 18.39
C LEU A 7 -10.03 5.83 17.25
N ARG A 8 -10.60 4.94 16.44
CA ARG A 8 -9.89 4.17 15.40
C ARG A 8 -10.26 4.60 14.00
N SER A 9 -11.53 4.88 13.77
CA SER A 9 -12.06 5.16 12.43
C SER A 9 -12.95 6.38 12.44
N PHE A 10 -12.95 7.11 11.33
CA PHE A 10 -14.00 8.08 11.06
C PHE A 10 -14.34 8.12 9.57
N ALA A 11 -15.58 8.48 9.27
CA ALA A 11 -16.05 8.69 7.91
C ALA A 11 -16.68 10.07 7.80
N VAL A 12 -16.64 10.66 6.60
CA VAL A 12 -17.38 11.88 6.30
C VAL A 12 -18.33 11.61 5.15
N ALA A 13 -19.63 11.84 5.36
CA ALA A 13 -20.60 11.85 4.28
C ALA A 13 -20.41 13.14 3.49
N ALA A 14 -20.17 13.02 2.17
CA ALA A 14 -19.74 14.10 1.27
C ALA A 14 -20.41 15.45 1.56
N VAL A 15 -19.60 16.45 1.94
CA VAL A 15 -20.04 17.85 2.06
C VAL A 15 -19.09 18.74 1.25
N ALA A 16 -19.66 19.61 0.41
CA ALA A 16 -18.91 20.58 -0.40
C ALA A 16 -18.42 21.80 0.41
N SER A 17 -17.89 21.58 1.61
CA SER A 17 -17.53 22.65 2.56
C SER A 17 -16.12 22.47 3.11
N ALA A 18 -15.33 23.55 3.10
CA ALA A 18 -14.00 23.63 3.74
C ALA A 18 -14.05 23.62 5.29
N ALA A 19 -15.21 23.28 5.87
CA ALA A 19 -15.40 23.19 7.30
C ALA A 19 -14.60 22.02 7.90
N GLN A 20 -14.29 22.13 9.20
CA GLN A 20 -13.46 21.17 9.92
C GLN A 20 -14.08 20.87 11.28
N VAL A 21 -13.96 19.63 11.72
CA VAL A 21 -14.38 19.17 13.05
C VAL A 21 -13.13 19.06 13.93
N SER A 22 -13.12 19.69 15.11
CA SER A 22 -11.95 19.67 16.01
C SER A 22 -12.23 18.88 17.28
N LEU A 23 -11.42 17.85 17.54
CA LEU A 23 -11.45 17.01 18.74
C LEU A 23 -10.37 17.48 19.72
N TYR A 24 -10.69 17.51 21.01
CA TYR A 24 -9.79 17.96 22.07
C TYR A 24 -9.70 16.92 23.18
N ARG A 25 -8.47 16.65 23.65
CA ARG A 25 -8.26 15.69 24.74
C ARG A 25 -8.78 16.15 26.10
N GLY A 26 -8.82 17.44 26.36
CA GLY A 26 -9.32 18.02 27.60
C GLY A 26 -10.75 18.55 27.46
N LEU A 27 -11.40 18.74 28.60
CA LEU A 27 -12.67 19.47 28.69
C LEU A 27 -12.47 20.93 28.24
N ASN A 28 -13.55 21.57 27.83
CA ASN A 28 -13.57 22.97 27.41
C ASN A 28 -12.54 23.32 26.31
N TYR A 29 -12.34 22.41 25.34
CA TYR A 29 -11.46 22.60 24.18
C TYR A 29 -9.98 22.79 24.53
N THR A 30 -9.51 22.08 25.57
CA THR A 30 -8.13 22.17 26.04
C THR A 30 -7.28 20.95 25.65
N GLY A 31 -5.95 21.11 25.66
CA GLY A 31 -5.01 20.01 25.40
C GLY A 31 -4.74 19.76 23.91
N ALA A 32 -4.22 18.57 23.60
CA ALA A 32 -3.91 18.18 22.23
C ALA A 32 -5.18 18.21 21.37
N THR A 33 -5.06 18.76 20.15
CA THR A 33 -6.17 19.00 19.23
C THR A 33 -5.95 18.22 17.93
N LEU A 34 -7.01 17.56 17.45
CA LEU A 34 -7.05 16.92 16.14
C LEU A 34 -8.14 17.56 15.33
N THR A 35 -7.76 18.09 14.16
CA THR A 35 -8.68 18.72 13.24
C THR A 35 -8.92 17.78 12.06
N ILE A 36 -10.16 17.36 11.88
CA ILE A 36 -10.59 16.45 10.83
C ILE A 36 -11.22 17.29 9.70
N PRO A 37 -10.59 17.33 8.51
CA PRO A 37 -11.19 17.97 7.34
C PRO A 37 -12.44 17.20 6.88
N ILE A 38 -13.50 17.91 6.53
CA ILE A 38 -14.78 17.31 6.07
C ILE A 38 -14.66 16.71 4.64
N ALA A 39 -13.52 16.84 3.98
CA ALA A 39 -13.22 16.19 2.70
C ALA A 39 -12.53 14.82 2.83
N TRP A 40 -12.35 14.29 4.05
CA TRP A 40 -11.51 13.12 4.32
C TRP A 40 -12.30 11.98 4.98
N SER A 41 -11.96 10.72 4.72
CA SER A 41 -12.46 9.55 5.46
C SER A 41 -11.31 8.57 5.63
N GLY A 42 -11.16 7.95 6.81
CA GLY A 42 -10.04 7.05 7.04
C GLY A 42 -9.88 6.59 8.49
N ASN A 43 -8.77 5.90 8.77
CA ASN A 43 -8.35 5.53 10.12
C ASN A 43 -7.39 6.57 10.68
N LEU A 44 -7.48 6.85 11.98
CA LEU A 44 -6.62 7.84 12.65
C LEU A 44 -5.28 7.22 13.08
N HIS A 45 -4.20 8.02 13.01
CA HIS A 45 -2.87 7.62 13.47
C HIS A 45 -2.82 7.29 14.98
N ASN A 46 -1.86 6.45 15.37
CA ASN A 46 -1.66 5.94 16.75
C ASN A 46 -1.56 7.02 17.84
N ASP A 47 -1.23 8.27 17.52
CA ASP A 47 -1.15 9.36 18.50
C ASP A 47 -2.52 9.79 19.07
N TRP A 48 -3.63 9.37 18.47
CA TRP A 48 -4.99 9.60 19.00
C TRP A 48 -5.61 8.36 19.65
N ALA A 49 -4.77 7.37 19.99
CA ALA A 49 -5.18 6.09 20.56
C ALA A 49 -5.74 6.14 22.00
N VAL A 50 -6.23 7.28 22.48
CA VAL A 50 -6.52 7.51 23.92
C VAL A 50 -7.88 8.21 24.17
N GLY A 51 -8.64 8.54 23.13
CA GLY A 51 -9.96 9.19 23.26
C GLY A 51 -9.92 10.73 23.22
N PHE A 52 -11.09 11.35 23.34
CA PHE A 52 -11.29 12.80 23.41
C PHE A 52 -12.42 13.15 24.40
N ALA A 53 -12.38 14.37 24.93
CA ALA A 53 -13.27 14.84 26.00
C ALA A 53 -14.11 16.07 25.63
N SER A 54 -13.76 16.79 24.57
CA SER A 54 -14.59 17.86 24.01
C SER A 54 -14.42 17.98 22.50
N LEU A 55 -15.41 18.57 21.83
CA LEU A 55 -15.58 18.55 20.39
C LEU A 55 -16.15 19.89 19.88
N ARG A 56 -15.57 20.46 18.82
CA ARG A 56 -16.14 21.62 18.11
C ARG A 56 -16.70 21.21 16.75
N ILE A 57 -17.93 21.65 16.50
CA ILE A 57 -18.72 21.27 15.33
C ILE A 57 -19.17 22.54 14.60
N PRO A 58 -18.76 22.72 13.34
CA PRO A 58 -19.19 23.86 12.55
C PRO A 58 -20.68 23.80 12.25
N SER A 59 -21.31 24.96 12.07
CA SER A 59 -22.74 25.05 11.76
C SER A 59 -23.11 24.26 10.49
N GLY A 60 -24.23 23.54 10.53
CA GLY A 60 -24.72 22.71 9.43
C GLY A 60 -24.12 21.31 9.36
N ILE A 61 -23.28 20.93 10.32
CA ILE A 61 -22.68 19.60 10.44
C ILE A 61 -23.17 18.92 11.72
N GLU A 62 -23.34 17.61 11.66
CA GLU A 62 -23.51 16.75 12.82
C GLU A 62 -22.44 15.65 12.84
N VAL A 63 -22.09 15.23 14.05
CA VAL A 63 -21.09 14.21 14.33
C VAL A 63 -21.79 13.09 15.09
N VAL A 64 -21.70 11.87 14.58
CA VAL A 64 -22.25 10.66 15.19
C VAL A 64 -21.10 9.84 15.77
N GLY A 65 -21.07 9.66 17.10
CA GLY A 65 -20.10 8.80 17.77
C GLY A 65 -20.68 7.42 18.04
N TYR A 66 -19.83 6.40 17.88
CA TYR A 66 -20.13 5.00 18.12
C TYR A 66 -19.20 4.42 19.19
N GLU A 67 -19.75 3.56 20.05
CA GLU A 67 -19.04 2.87 21.12
C GLU A 67 -18.04 1.83 20.59
N HIS A 68 -18.27 1.28 19.40
CA HIS A 68 -17.39 0.29 18.78
C HIS A 68 -16.89 0.74 17.41
N ASP A 69 -15.78 0.15 17.00
CA ASP A 69 -15.20 0.36 15.67
C ASP A 69 -16.14 -0.17 14.56
N GLY A 70 -15.95 0.28 13.33
CA GLY A 70 -16.81 -0.09 12.21
C GLY A 70 -18.25 0.43 12.30
N PHE A 71 -18.47 1.53 13.03
CA PHE A 71 -19.77 2.21 13.20
C PHE A 71 -20.84 1.33 13.89
N ALA A 72 -20.45 0.55 14.89
CA ALA A 72 -21.31 -0.37 15.63
C ALA A 72 -21.50 0.01 17.12
N GLY A 73 -22.46 -0.63 17.78
CA GLY A 73 -22.72 -0.44 19.21
C GLY A 73 -23.68 0.72 19.53
N ALA A 74 -23.68 1.19 20.78
CA ALA A 74 -24.43 2.40 21.14
C ALA A 74 -23.90 3.61 20.35
N SER A 75 -24.76 4.59 20.10
CA SER A 75 -24.37 5.80 19.35
C SER A 75 -25.01 7.07 19.90
N ALA A 76 -24.31 8.20 19.79
CA ALA A 76 -24.81 9.54 20.08
C ALA A 76 -24.56 10.50 18.92
N ILE A 77 -25.38 11.55 18.80
CA ILE A 77 -25.30 12.56 17.75
C ILE A 77 -25.09 13.93 18.41
N TRP A 78 -24.16 14.70 17.88
CA TRP A 78 -23.87 16.07 18.30
C TRP A 78 -23.88 16.99 17.09
N SER A 79 -24.61 18.11 17.16
CA SER A 79 -24.73 19.09 16.07
C SER A 79 -24.30 20.51 16.47
N THR A 80 -23.72 20.65 17.67
CA THR A 80 -23.20 21.89 18.23
C THR A 80 -21.93 21.59 19.02
N ASP A 81 -21.14 22.62 19.30
CA ASP A 81 -19.96 22.51 20.15
C ASP A 81 -20.29 21.84 21.50
N MET A 82 -19.48 20.84 21.86
CA MET A 82 -19.60 20.04 23.07
C MET A 82 -18.37 20.29 23.96
N PRO A 83 -18.46 21.13 25.00
CA PRO A 83 -17.35 21.40 25.90
C PRO A 83 -17.05 20.23 26.86
N ASP A 84 -17.99 19.29 27.00
CA ASP A 84 -17.88 18.07 27.78
C ASP A 84 -18.72 16.98 27.10
N MET A 85 -18.10 15.84 26.79
CA MET A 85 -18.77 14.70 26.17
C MET A 85 -19.54 13.84 27.18
N GLY A 86 -19.43 14.13 28.48
CA GLY A 86 -20.11 13.41 29.56
C GLY A 86 -19.74 11.94 29.58
N ASN A 87 -20.74 11.06 29.57
CA ASN A 87 -20.56 9.60 29.53
C ASN A 87 -19.89 9.09 28.23
N TRP A 88 -19.73 9.94 27.21
CA TRP A 88 -19.04 9.61 25.96
C TRP A 88 -17.55 10.01 25.96
N THR A 89 -17.07 10.64 27.03
CA THR A 89 -15.67 11.03 27.17
C THR A 89 -14.78 9.81 27.13
N ASP A 90 -13.85 9.77 26.16
CA ASP A 90 -12.95 8.64 25.91
C ASP A 90 -13.66 7.30 25.67
N GLU A 91 -14.95 7.29 25.32
CA GLU A 91 -15.77 6.09 25.03
C GLU A 91 -16.14 5.97 23.54
N VAL A 92 -15.77 6.96 22.72
CA VAL A 92 -16.05 6.96 21.28
C VAL A 92 -14.95 6.25 20.50
N SER A 93 -15.29 5.15 19.83
CA SER A 93 -14.37 4.36 19.00
C SER A 93 -14.45 4.65 17.50
N ALA A 94 -15.59 5.10 17.00
CA ALA A 94 -15.74 5.54 15.62
C ALA A 94 -16.60 6.81 15.51
N LEU A 95 -16.27 7.67 14.55
CA LEU A 95 -17.00 8.93 14.30
C LEU A 95 -17.50 9.00 12.86
N LEU A 96 -18.76 9.37 12.66
CA LEU A 96 -19.28 9.74 11.35
C LEU A 96 -19.61 11.23 11.35
N ILE A 97 -19.05 11.98 10.42
CA ILE A 97 -19.32 13.40 10.24
C ILE A 97 -20.23 13.53 9.02
N GLN A 98 -21.32 14.27 9.12
CA GLN A 98 -22.31 14.38 8.04
C GLN A 98 -23.06 15.71 8.10
N PRO A 99 -23.78 16.12 7.04
CA PRO A 99 -24.70 17.25 7.10
C PRO A 99 -25.74 17.07 8.21
N ALA A 100 -26.06 18.16 8.91
CA ALA A 100 -27.06 18.15 9.98
C ALA A 100 -28.43 17.71 9.45
N GLY A 101 -29.13 16.87 10.21
CA GLY A 101 -30.47 16.39 9.86
C GLY A 101 -30.51 15.11 9.01
N MET A 102 -29.35 14.52 8.69
CA MET A 102 -29.27 13.18 8.06
C MET A 102 -29.71 12.07 9.03
N GLY A 103 -29.54 12.27 10.33
CA GLY A 103 -29.88 11.26 11.34
C GLY A 103 -28.95 10.04 11.23
N ARG A 104 -29.28 8.95 11.91
CA ARG A 104 -28.40 7.76 11.90
C ARG A 104 -28.46 7.08 10.53
N PRO A 105 -27.33 6.91 9.82
CA PRO A 105 -27.33 6.12 8.59
C PRO A 105 -27.62 4.65 8.93
N GLN A 106 -28.37 3.98 8.06
CA GLN A 106 -28.48 2.53 8.10
C GLN A 106 -27.21 1.94 7.49
N TRP A 107 -26.43 1.23 8.29
CA TRP A 107 -25.28 0.47 7.82
C TRP A 107 -25.63 -1.02 7.69
N PRO A 108 -25.21 -1.72 6.63
CA PRO A 108 -24.51 -1.21 5.44
C PRO A 108 -25.44 -0.36 4.54
N PRO A 109 -24.90 0.64 3.81
CA PRO A 109 -25.73 1.49 2.97
C PRO A 109 -26.42 0.65 1.89
N PRO A 110 -27.73 0.87 1.63
CA PRO A 110 -28.38 0.31 0.45
C PRO A 110 -27.66 0.80 -0.80
N LEU A 111 -27.49 -0.08 -1.80
CA LEU A 111 -26.98 0.26 -3.13
C LEU A 111 -27.80 1.44 -3.70
N MET A 112 -27.26 2.65 -3.67
CA MET A 112 -27.93 3.81 -4.25
C MET A 112 -27.80 3.79 -5.78
N PRO A 113 -28.88 4.04 -6.53
CA PRO A 113 -28.81 4.23 -7.97
C PRO A 113 -28.09 5.56 -8.31
N LEU A 114 -27.29 5.52 -9.38
CA LEU A 114 -26.50 6.64 -9.91
C LEU A 114 -27.33 7.92 -10.12
N PRO A 115 -26.82 9.12 -9.77
CA PRO A 115 -27.41 10.38 -10.22
C PRO A 115 -27.12 10.58 -11.72
N THR A 116 -28.17 10.86 -12.47
CA THR A 116 -28.10 11.32 -13.86
C THR A 116 -27.41 12.67 -13.96
N VAL A 117 -26.37 12.74 -14.79
CA VAL A 117 -25.61 13.95 -15.14
C VAL A 117 -26.52 14.97 -15.83
N VAL A 118 -26.51 16.21 -15.34
CA VAL A 118 -27.03 17.38 -16.08
C VAL A 118 -25.86 18.34 -16.26
N ASN A 119 -25.54 18.66 -17.52
CA ASN A 119 -24.52 19.63 -17.91
C ASN A 119 -25.02 21.06 -17.65
N GLU A 120 -24.18 21.93 -17.09
CA GLU A 120 -24.26 23.37 -17.35
C GLU A 120 -22.86 23.97 -17.55
N ASP A 121 -22.76 24.77 -18.61
CA ASP A 121 -21.59 25.51 -19.08
C ASP A 121 -21.35 26.82 -18.32
N ALA A 122 -20.11 27.30 -18.44
CA ALA A 122 -19.68 28.70 -18.61
C ALA A 122 -19.06 29.50 -17.43
N ALA A 123 -17.83 29.94 -17.72
CA ALA A 123 -17.26 31.29 -17.57
C ALA A 123 -16.55 31.74 -16.26
N GLY A 124 -15.22 31.82 -16.36
CA GLY A 124 -14.44 33.07 -16.21
C GLY A 124 -13.81 33.37 -14.85
N ALA A 125 -12.47 33.48 -14.80
CA ALA A 125 -11.75 34.46 -13.97
C ALA A 125 -10.23 34.55 -14.28
N ASN A 126 -9.85 35.70 -14.84
CA ASN A 126 -8.63 36.53 -14.77
C ASN A 126 -7.27 36.00 -14.26
N VAL A 127 -6.28 36.31 -15.10
CA VAL A 127 -4.82 36.34 -14.87
C VAL A 127 -4.42 37.54 -14.00
N VAL A 128 -3.53 37.35 -13.03
CA VAL A 128 -2.79 38.41 -12.34
C VAL A 128 -1.29 38.18 -12.52
N ILE A 129 -0.61 39.14 -13.13
CA ILE A 129 0.85 39.23 -13.23
C ILE A 129 1.35 40.02 -12.02
N ILE A 130 2.36 39.50 -11.31
CA ILE A 130 3.22 40.30 -10.43
C ILE A 130 4.67 40.02 -10.80
N ASP A 131 5.34 41.06 -11.28
CA ASP A 131 6.79 41.13 -11.48
C ASP A 131 7.43 41.61 -10.17
N ASN A 132 8.64 41.13 -9.85
CA ASN A 132 9.67 41.91 -9.16
C ASN A 132 10.99 41.12 -9.04
N SER A 133 11.95 41.59 -9.85
CA SER A 133 13.32 41.99 -9.50
C SER A 133 14.19 41.07 -8.63
N ALA A 134 15.28 40.62 -9.26
CA ALA A 134 16.48 40.05 -8.65
C ALA A 134 17.25 41.08 -7.80
N ASP A 135 17.85 40.62 -6.68
CA ASP A 135 19.28 40.78 -6.40
C ASP A 135 19.71 40.07 -5.10
N ASN A 136 20.99 39.65 -5.10
CA ASN A 136 21.82 39.08 -4.02
C ASN A 136 21.96 37.55 -3.95
N ILE A 137 22.53 36.97 -5.01
CA ILE A 137 23.24 35.68 -4.98
C ILE A 137 24.74 35.98 -5.00
N GLU A 138 25.40 36.02 -3.83
CA GLU A 138 26.86 35.76 -3.79
C GLU A 138 27.45 35.44 -2.40
N LEU A 139 26.69 35.51 -1.30
CA LEU A 139 27.23 35.20 0.05
C LEU A 139 26.82 33.81 0.60
N ILE A 140 25.83 33.13 0.01
CA ILE A 140 25.26 31.87 0.55
C ILE A 140 25.99 30.61 0.03
N VAL A 141 26.73 30.72 -1.08
CA VAL A 141 27.39 29.56 -1.71
C VAL A 141 28.69 29.16 -0.96
N GLY A 142 29.34 30.07 -0.24
CA GLY A 142 30.59 29.78 0.47
C GLY A 142 30.44 28.92 1.74
N VAL A 143 29.33 29.08 2.47
CA VAL A 143 29.12 28.39 3.77
C VAL A 143 28.54 26.98 3.59
N SER A 144 27.75 26.76 2.53
CA SER A 144 27.12 25.45 2.26
C SER A 144 28.13 24.39 1.80
N VAL A 145 29.12 24.74 0.99
CA VAL A 145 30.15 23.78 0.52
C VAL A 145 31.05 23.30 1.66
N GLY A 146 31.41 24.18 2.61
CA GLY A 146 32.22 23.84 3.78
C GLY A 146 31.54 22.86 4.73
N CYS A 147 30.24 23.06 5.02
CA CYS A 147 29.48 22.16 5.88
C CYS A 147 29.28 20.77 5.24
N THR A 148 29.06 20.71 3.93
CA THR A 148 28.84 19.44 3.22
C THR A 148 30.11 18.57 3.20
N ALA A 149 31.28 19.19 3.01
CA ALA A 149 32.56 18.49 3.04
C ALA A 149 32.91 17.96 4.45
N ALA A 150 32.60 18.72 5.51
CA ALA A 150 32.83 18.29 6.88
C ALA A 150 31.97 17.08 7.27
N VAL A 151 30.69 17.08 6.87
CA VAL A 151 29.77 15.94 7.13
C VAL A 151 30.23 14.69 6.36
N ALA A 152 30.63 14.83 5.10
CA ALA A 152 31.15 13.72 4.31
C ALA A 152 32.42 13.10 4.94
N PHE A 153 33.31 13.94 5.51
CA PHE A 153 34.52 13.47 6.17
C PHE A 153 34.23 12.71 7.48
N VAL A 154 33.26 13.17 8.27
CA VAL A 154 32.83 12.47 9.50
C VAL A 154 32.20 11.12 9.17
N VAL A 155 31.32 11.06 8.15
CA VAL A 155 30.70 9.81 7.69
C VAL A 155 31.76 8.82 7.18
N PHE A 156 32.72 9.29 6.37
CA PHE A 156 33.82 8.47 5.89
C PHE A 156 34.69 7.92 7.03
N TYR A 157 35.01 8.75 8.03
CA TYR A 157 35.76 8.33 9.22
C TYR A 157 35.03 7.26 10.04
N VAL A 158 33.71 7.39 10.21
CA VAL A 158 32.89 6.39 10.92
C VAL A 158 32.85 5.04 10.17
N ILE A 159 32.76 5.06 8.84
CA ILE A 159 32.79 3.85 8.00
C ILE A 159 34.13 3.13 8.12
N LEU A 160 35.24 3.86 8.04
CA LEU A 160 36.58 3.27 8.20
C LEU A 160 36.78 2.67 9.60
N LYS A 161 36.27 3.34 10.65
CA LYS A 161 36.33 2.82 12.02
C LYS A 161 35.50 1.54 12.19
N ARG A 162 34.29 1.47 11.62
CA ARG A 162 33.43 0.27 11.67
C ARG A 162 34.02 -0.92 10.90
N ASN A 163 34.66 -0.68 9.75
CA ASN A 163 35.32 -1.73 8.99
C ASN A 163 36.53 -2.31 9.74
N LYS A 164 37.33 -1.46 10.40
CA LYS A 164 38.45 -1.92 11.23
C LYS A 164 38.00 -2.69 12.48
N GLN A 165 36.77 -2.46 12.95
CA GLN A 165 36.16 -3.17 14.07
C GLN A 165 35.59 -4.53 13.65
N ARG A 166 34.95 -4.64 12.47
CA ARG A 166 34.51 -5.92 11.87
C ARG A 166 35.66 -6.91 11.64
N GLU A 167 36.82 -6.41 11.24
CA GLU A 167 37.99 -7.27 10.98
C GLU A 167 38.59 -7.87 12.27
N ARG A 168 38.39 -7.21 13.42
CA ARG A 168 38.81 -7.71 14.74
C ARG A 168 37.84 -8.77 15.27
N THR A 169 36.53 -8.51 15.16
CA THR A 169 35.49 -9.46 15.60
C THR A 169 35.47 -10.74 14.76
N PHE A 170 35.81 -10.66 13.47
CA PHE A 170 35.92 -11.83 12.59
C PHE A 170 37.13 -12.73 12.93
N LYS A 171 38.24 -12.15 13.41
CA LYS A 171 39.43 -12.92 13.83
C LYS A 171 39.24 -13.60 15.20
N GLU A 172 38.41 -13.05 16.08
CA GLU A 172 38.07 -13.68 17.38
C GLU A 172 37.06 -14.82 17.23
N ALA A 173 36.11 -14.73 16.29
CA ALA A 173 35.12 -15.79 16.04
C ALA A 173 35.70 -17.06 15.37
N PHE A 174 36.87 -16.97 14.73
CA PHE A 174 37.50 -18.11 14.04
C PHE A 174 38.36 -18.99 14.96
N LEU A 175 38.64 -18.55 16.20
CA LEU A 175 39.52 -19.25 17.14
C LEU A 175 38.80 -20.05 18.22
N THR A 176 37.46 -20.08 18.23
CA THR A 176 36.68 -20.83 19.23
C THR A 176 35.69 -21.78 18.55
N SER A 177 36.12 -23.03 18.36
CA SER A 177 35.23 -24.17 18.12
C SER A 177 35.70 -25.37 18.92
N PRO A 178 34.80 -25.98 19.71
CA PRO A 178 34.92 -27.39 20.07
C PRO A 178 33.75 -28.24 19.56
N SER A 179 34.07 -29.51 19.39
CA SER A 179 33.45 -30.64 18.70
C SER A 179 32.34 -31.41 19.47
N HIS A 180 31.44 -32.05 18.72
CA HIS A 180 30.79 -33.40 18.88
C HIS A 180 30.80 -34.10 20.27
N GLN A 181 29.74 -34.72 20.83
CA GLN A 181 28.84 -35.81 20.35
C GLN A 181 27.69 -36.11 21.40
N PRO A 182 26.74 -37.07 21.19
CA PRO A 182 25.35 -37.07 21.70
C PRO A 182 25.04 -38.02 22.89
N SER A 183 23.85 -37.89 23.51
CA SER A 183 23.22 -38.99 24.27
C SER A 183 21.68 -38.93 24.35
N ASN A 184 21.07 -40.12 24.33
CA ASN A 184 19.65 -40.46 24.39
C ASN A 184 19.05 -40.38 25.81
N ARG A 185 17.76 -40.02 25.93
CA ARG A 185 16.69 -40.88 26.50
C ARG A 185 15.31 -40.19 26.55
N ALA A 186 14.30 -41.01 26.30
CA ALA A 186 12.87 -40.73 26.39
C ALA A 186 12.37 -40.51 27.84
N ASN A 187 11.34 -39.69 28.03
CA ASN A 187 10.09 -40.15 28.63
C ASN A 187 8.91 -39.19 28.42
N THR A 188 7.74 -39.82 28.48
CA THR A 188 6.35 -39.40 28.24
C THR A 188 5.79 -38.31 29.16
N GLY A 189 4.80 -37.57 28.65
CA GLY A 189 3.64 -37.14 29.44
C GLY A 189 3.25 -35.66 29.35
N ALA A 190 1.98 -35.45 29.01
CA ALA A 190 1.15 -34.26 29.27
C ALA A 190 1.38 -32.99 28.44
N SER A 191 0.41 -32.78 27.54
CA SER A 191 -0.11 -31.51 27.07
C SER A 191 -0.02 -30.37 28.09
N SER A 192 0.71 -29.31 27.73
CA SER A 192 0.43 -27.94 28.15
C SER A 192 0.92 -26.97 27.06
N PRO A 193 0.09 -25.98 26.65
CA PRO A 193 0.44 -25.02 25.63
C PRO A 193 1.29 -23.92 26.28
N SER A 194 2.61 -24.00 26.14
CA SER A 194 3.48 -22.93 26.66
C SER A 194 4.66 -22.70 25.73
N ALA A 195 4.41 -21.89 24.69
CA ALA A 195 5.32 -20.85 24.19
C ALA A 195 4.74 -20.24 22.88
N THR A 196 3.47 -19.84 22.87
CA THR A 196 3.04 -18.86 21.87
C THR A 196 3.68 -17.52 22.25
N LEU A 197 4.85 -17.26 21.66
CA LEU A 197 5.29 -15.90 21.33
C LEU A 197 4.02 -15.11 20.97
N GLY A 198 3.75 -13.94 21.59
CA GLY A 198 2.46 -13.22 21.48
C GLY A 198 2.09 -12.69 20.09
N LEU A 199 2.18 -13.54 19.08
CA LEU A 199 1.77 -13.36 17.70
C LEU A 199 0.24 -13.39 17.66
N ARG A 200 -0.33 -12.50 16.86
CA ARG A 200 -1.76 -12.45 16.59
C ARG A 200 -2.03 -13.27 15.34
N TRP A 201 -2.54 -14.47 15.53
CA TRP A 201 -2.80 -15.43 14.45
C TRP A 201 -4.06 -15.10 13.64
N GLY A 202 -4.99 -14.30 14.16
CA GLY A 202 -6.21 -13.94 13.45
C GLY A 202 -7.03 -15.18 13.08
N GLU A 203 -7.43 -15.29 11.81
CA GLU A 203 -8.24 -16.40 11.29
C GLU A 203 -7.37 -17.51 10.64
N LEU A 204 -6.04 -17.46 10.73
CA LEU A 204 -5.15 -18.45 10.10
C LEU A 204 -5.45 -19.89 10.54
N ASP A 205 -5.92 -20.10 11.77
CA ASP A 205 -6.27 -21.45 12.25
C ASP A 205 -7.41 -22.08 11.45
N VAL A 206 -8.35 -21.27 10.93
CA VAL A 206 -9.45 -21.73 10.07
C VAL A 206 -8.95 -22.15 8.69
N LEU A 207 -7.88 -21.51 8.23
CA LEU A 207 -7.25 -21.73 6.92
C LEU A 207 -6.14 -22.80 6.98
N ARG A 208 -5.95 -23.43 8.14
CA ARG A 208 -4.84 -24.35 8.38
C ARG A 208 -5.02 -25.67 7.62
N ILE A 209 -3.99 -26.03 6.87
CA ILE A 209 -3.84 -27.31 6.20
C ILE A 209 -2.71 -28.11 6.85
N ASP A 210 -2.70 -29.43 6.61
CA ASP A 210 -1.61 -30.29 7.08
C ASP A 210 -0.31 -29.93 6.36
N ALA A 211 0.75 -29.71 7.14
CA ALA A 211 2.06 -29.39 6.58
C ALA A 211 2.67 -30.58 5.83
N ASP A 212 2.32 -31.81 6.21
CA ASP A 212 2.80 -33.03 5.55
C ASP A 212 2.16 -33.23 4.17
N ASP A 213 1.00 -32.60 3.91
CA ASP A 213 0.33 -32.60 2.60
C ASP A 213 0.96 -31.60 1.61
N VAL A 214 1.84 -30.71 2.06
CA VAL A 214 2.48 -29.66 1.23
C VAL A 214 3.90 -30.07 0.89
N VAL A 215 4.13 -30.41 -0.38
CA VAL A 215 5.46 -30.82 -0.87
C VAL A 215 6.03 -29.73 -1.76
N THR A 216 7.12 -29.09 -1.34
CA THR A 216 7.85 -28.09 -2.14
C THR A 216 8.90 -28.77 -3.03
N THR A 217 9.08 -28.26 -4.24
CA THR A 217 9.98 -28.85 -5.25
C THR A 217 11.16 -27.93 -5.59
N SER A 218 10.88 -26.74 -6.13
CA SER A 218 11.92 -25.81 -6.58
C SER A 218 11.56 -24.36 -6.27
N VAL A 219 12.54 -23.56 -5.87
CA VAL A 219 12.37 -22.11 -5.71
C VAL A 219 12.11 -21.47 -7.07
N ILE A 220 11.01 -20.73 -7.21
CA ILE A 220 10.62 -20.02 -8.43
C ILE A 220 10.84 -18.51 -8.32
N ALA A 221 10.84 -17.95 -7.12
CA ALA A 221 11.17 -16.55 -6.89
C ALA A 221 11.80 -16.35 -5.50
N SER A 222 12.67 -15.34 -5.39
CA SER A 222 13.23 -14.89 -4.12
C SER A 222 13.24 -13.36 -4.10
N GLY A 223 12.52 -12.76 -3.16
CA GLY A 223 12.44 -11.32 -2.96
C GLY A 223 13.17 -10.88 -1.69
N ALA A 224 13.05 -9.59 -1.35
CA ALA A 224 13.63 -9.04 -0.12
C ALA A 224 12.94 -9.53 1.17
N TYR A 225 11.70 -10.00 1.07
CA TYR A 225 10.84 -10.34 2.21
C TYR A 225 10.55 -11.83 2.34
N GLY A 226 10.70 -12.60 1.27
CA GLY A 226 10.35 -14.01 1.25
C GLY A 226 10.86 -14.74 0.02
N GLN A 227 10.62 -16.04 0.02
CA GLN A 227 10.89 -16.95 -1.08
C GLN A 227 9.58 -17.61 -1.49
N VAL A 228 9.42 -17.85 -2.78
CA VAL A 228 8.30 -18.61 -3.34
C VAL A 228 8.86 -19.86 -4.01
N ALA A 229 8.35 -21.01 -3.61
CA ALA A 229 8.67 -22.30 -4.21
C ALA A 229 7.45 -22.86 -4.97
N LEU A 230 7.71 -23.55 -6.07
CA LEU A 230 6.75 -24.46 -6.67
C LEU A 230 6.55 -25.64 -5.72
N GLY A 231 5.33 -26.16 -5.65
CA GLY A 231 5.01 -27.34 -4.87
C GLY A 231 3.74 -28.02 -5.32
N THR A 232 3.35 -29.04 -4.57
CA THR A 232 2.10 -29.76 -4.74
C THR A 232 1.34 -29.86 -3.43
N TYR A 233 0.03 -29.65 -3.48
CA TYR A 233 -0.90 -29.89 -2.37
C TYR A 233 -2.09 -30.68 -2.92
N ARG A 234 -2.37 -31.88 -2.37
CA ARG A 234 -3.46 -32.78 -2.82
C ARG A 234 -3.50 -32.98 -4.34
N ASN A 235 -2.33 -33.25 -4.93
CA ASN A 235 -2.11 -33.41 -6.38
C ASN A 235 -2.37 -32.17 -7.24
N GLN A 236 -2.58 -30.99 -6.65
CA GLN A 236 -2.64 -29.72 -7.37
C GLN A 236 -1.29 -29.00 -7.28
N VAL A 237 -0.88 -28.38 -8.39
CA VAL A 237 0.33 -27.55 -8.43
C VAL A 237 0.04 -26.22 -7.72
N VAL A 238 0.91 -25.85 -6.78
CA VAL A 238 0.73 -24.67 -5.92
C VAL A 238 2.02 -23.85 -5.84
N ALA A 239 1.88 -22.58 -5.46
CA ALA A 239 2.98 -21.72 -5.08
C ALA A 239 3.03 -21.63 -3.55
N VAL A 240 4.19 -21.91 -2.95
CA VAL A 240 4.39 -21.91 -1.51
C VAL A 240 5.31 -20.75 -1.16
N LYS A 241 4.74 -19.70 -0.55
CA LYS A 241 5.46 -18.53 -0.09
C LYS A 241 5.88 -18.72 1.37
N THR A 242 7.14 -18.47 1.66
CA THR A 242 7.74 -18.54 3.01
C THR A 242 8.59 -17.31 3.28
N LEU A 243 8.80 -16.99 4.55
CA LEU A 243 9.81 -16.00 4.94
C LEU A 243 11.22 -16.50 4.58
N LEU A 244 12.13 -15.55 4.34
CA LEU A 244 13.55 -15.88 4.20
C LEU A 244 14.11 -16.41 5.54
N PRO A 245 15.14 -17.27 5.53
CA PRO A 245 15.78 -17.72 6.76
C PRO A 245 16.34 -16.57 7.62
N THR A 246 16.70 -15.45 6.99
CA THR A 246 17.17 -14.21 7.64
C THR A 246 16.04 -13.37 8.25
N LYS A 247 14.78 -13.68 7.94
CA LYS A 247 13.57 -12.96 8.35
C LYS A 247 12.80 -13.80 9.38
N ASN A 248 13.36 -13.88 10.58
CA ASN A 248 12.87 -14.74 11.65
C ASN A 248 12.52 -13.98 12.95
N THR A 249 12.49 -12.64 12.90
CA THR A 249 12.07 -11.84 14.06
C THR A 249 10.56 -11.96 14.27
N ARG A 250 10.09 -11.68 15.49
CA ARG A 250 8.65 -11.65 15.78
C ARG A 250 7.90 -10.65 14.90
N ALA A 251 8.52 -9.50 14.61
CA ALA A 251 7.94 -8.50 13.73
C ALA A 251 7.80 -9.02 12.30
N ASP A 252 8.85 -9.64 11.75
CA ASP A 252 8.78 -10.23 10.39
C ASP A 252 7.69 -11.31 10.29
N ILE A 253 7.60 -12.19 11.29
CA ILE A 253 6.57 -13.24 11.34
C ILE A 253 5.17 -12.61 11.46
N GLN A 254 4.99 -11.60 12.30
CA GLN A 254 3.70 -10.93 12.45
C GLN A 254 3.28 -10.24 11.16
N SER A 255 4.17 -9.50 10.48
CA SER A 255 3.85 -8.86 9.21
C SER A 255 3.45 -9.87 8.14
N PHE A 256 4.07 -11.06 8.13
CA PHE A 256 3.67 -12.13 7.20
C PHE A 256 2.31 -12.72 7.56
N ILE A 257 2.00 -12.90 8.85
CA ILE A 257 0.67 -13.32 9.30
C ILE A 257 -0.40 -12.30 8.89
N ASP A 258 -0.13 -11.00 9.08
CA ASP A 258 -1.05 -9.92 8.72
C ASP A 258 -1.30 -9.88 7.20
N GLU A 259 -0.24 -10.09 6.39
CA GLU A 259 -0.35 -10.27 4.94
C GLU A 259 -1.26 -11.44 4.56
N ILE A 260 -1.07 -12.60 5.17
CA ILE A 260 -1.87 -13.79 4.87
C ILE A 260 -3.33 -13.61 5.30
N ASN A 261 -3.57 -13.01 6.46
CA ASN A 261 -4.93 -12.72 6.93
C ASN A 261 -5.69 -11.84 5.92
N LEU A 262 -5.06 -10.79 5.39
CA LEU A 262 -5.71 -9.97 4.36
C LEU A 262 -6.00 -10.78 3.10
N MET A 263 -5.04 -11.58 2.62
CA MET A 263 -5.28 -12.42 1.44
C MET A 263 -6.44 -13.41 1.67
N GLY A 264 -6.56 -13.94 2.88
CA GLY A 264 -7.66 -14.83 3.27
C GLY A 264 -9.05 -14.18 3.17
N SER A 265 -9.14 -12.85 3.27
CA SER A 265 -10.38 -12.09 3.14
C SER A 265 -10.87 -11.94 1.69
N PHE A 266 -10.02 -12.21 0.70
CA PHE A 266 -10.35 -11.99 -0.70
C PHE A 266 -11.09 -13.15 -1.34
N ARG A 267 -12.14 -12.81 -2.11
CA ARG A 267 -12.91 -13.72 -2.97
C ARG A 267 -13.14 -13.02 -4.31
N CYS A 268 -12.12 -13.05 -5.18
CA CYS A 268 -12.14 -12.37 -6.47
C CYS A 268 -11.36 -13.16 -7.52
N MET A 269 -11.91 -13.29 -8.73
CA MET A 269 -11.27 -14.00 -9.83
C MET A 269 -10.01 -13.31 -10.37
N TYR A 270 -9.80 -12.03 -10.01
CA TYR A 270 -8.67 -11.21 -10.45
C TYR A 270 -7.60 -11.01 -9.38
N VAL A 271 -7.70 -11.75 -8.26
CA VAL A 271 -6.73 -11.77 -7.16
C VAL A 271 -6.28 -13.21 -6.94
N VAL A 272 -4.98 -13.42 -6.73
CA VAL A 272 -4.42 -14.74 -6.45
C VAL A 272 -5.06 -15.34 -5.20
N GLU A 273 -5.58 -16.55 -5.35
CA GLU A 273 -6.30 -17.28 -4.33
C GLU A 273 -5.34 -17.90 -3.30
N LEU A 274 -5.64 -17.63 -2.02
CA LEU A 274 -5.08 -18.36 -0.89
C LEU A 274 -5.78 -19.71 -0.75
N ILE A 275 -5.03 -20.79 -0.95
CA ILE A 275 -5.51 -22.17 -0.79
C ILE A 275 -5.50 -22.57 0.69
N GLY A 276 -4.47 -22.17 1.43
CA GLY A 276 -4.35 -22.48 2.85
C GLY A 276 -3.01 -22.07 3.45
N VAL A 277 -2.84 -22.37 4.73
CA VAL A 277 -1.63 -22.08 5.50
C VAL A 277 -1.13 -23.32 6.24
N ALA A 278 0.17 -23.53 6.23
CA ALA A 278 0.81 -24.66 6.91
C ALA A 278 1.94 -24.19 7.81
N TRP A 279 2.09 -24.80 8.99
CA TRP A 279 3.24 -24.58 9.87
C TRP A 279 3.38 -25.71 10.89
N THR A 280 4.63 -26.03 11.24
CA THR A 280 4.96 -26.85 12.41
C THR A 280 5.35 -25.98 13.61
N ARG A 281 5.99 -24.84 13.33
CA ARG A 281 6.33 -23.77 14.28
C ARG A 281 6.15 -22.40 13.60
N PRO A 282 6.06 -21.28 14.35
CA PRO A 282 5.77 -19.98 13.74
C PRO A 282 6.77 -19.52 12.67
N SER A 283 8.05 -19.83 12.84
CA SER A 283 9.10 -19.51 11.87
C SER A 283 9.06 -20.37 10.60
N SER A 284 8.25 -21.44 10.59
CA SER A 284 8.05 -22.33 9.43
C SER A 284 6.72 -22.06 8.72
N LEU A 285 6.12 -20.88 8.93
CA LEU A 285 4.86 -20.51 8.31
C LEU A 285 4.99 -20.52 6.78
N GLN A 286 4.09 -21.26 6.15
CA GLN A 286 3.94 -21.41 4.71
C GLN A 286 2.57 -20.88 4.30
N CYS A 287 2.57 -19.99 3.32
CA CYS A 287 1.38 -19.51 2.63
C CYS A 287 1.26 -20.27 1.31
N VAL A 288 0.19 -21.06 1.16
CA VAL A 288 -0.05 -21.89 -0.02
C VAL A 288 -1.06 -21.19 -0.92
N LEU A 289 -0.60 -20.83 -2.11
CA LEU A 289 -1.33 -20.05 -3.11
C LEU A 289 -1.55 -20.88 -4.37
N GLU A 290 -2.56 -20.50 -5.15
CA GLU A 290 -2.68 -21.04 -6.49
C GLU A 290 -1.42 -20.71 -7.34
N TYR A 291 -0.98 -21.67 -8.15
CA TYR A 291 0.17 -21.46 -9.03
C TYR A 291 -0.25 -20.81 -10.36
N MET A 292 0.44 -19.76 -10.81
CA MET A 292 0.17 -19.05 -12.05
C MET A 292 1.25 -19.38 -13.10
N ASN A 293 0.92 -20.19 -14.09
CA ASN A 293 1.90 -20.91 -14.90
C ASN A 293 2.66 -20.09 -15.95
N MET A 294 2.27 -18.83 -16.18
CA MET A 294 2.95 -17.93 -17.12
C MET A 294 3.82 -16.87 -16.43
N GLY A 295 3.99 -16.96 -15.10
CA GLY A 295 4.86 -16.06 -14.35
C GLY A 295 4.29 -14.64 -14.20
N ASP A 296 5.17 -13.68 -13.97
CA ASP A 296 4.81 -12.27 -13.81
C ASP A 296 4.79 -11.50 -15.15
N LEU A 297 3.97 -10.44 -15.21
CA LEU A 297 3.79 -9.64 -16.42
C LEU A 297 5.10 -8.96 -16.85
N LYS A 298 5.99 -8.59 -15.92
CA LYS A 298 7.26 -7.92 -16.27
C LYS A 298 8.15 -8.86 -17.07
N ASP A 299 8.29 -10.10 -16.63
CA ASP A 299 9.13 -11.08 -17.32
C ASP A 299 8.44 -11.53 -18.62
N HIS A 300 7.12 -11.69 -18.62
CA HIS A 300 6.35 -11.98 -19.84
C HIS A 300 6.49 -10.91 -20.93
N LEU A 301 6.49 -9.62 -20.57
CA LEU A 301 6.72 -8.53 -21.52
C LEU A 301 8.16 -8.51 -22.02
N ALA A 302 9.14 -8.82 -21.17
CA ALA A 302 10.54 -8.90 -21.55
C ALA A 302 10.85 -10.06 -22.52
N GLU A 303 10.08 -11.15 -22.44
CA GLU A 303 10.20 -12.32 -23.31
C GLU A 303 9.38 -12.20 -24.61
N THR A 304 8.55 -11.16 -24.74
CA THR A 304 7.74 -10.89 -25.92
C THR A 304 8.16 -9.60 -26.61
N THR A 305 7.51 -9.28 -27.73
CA THR A 305 7.67 -7.98 -28.40
C THR A 305 6.30 -7.35 -28.60
N PRO A 306 6.22 -6.01 -28.74
CA PRO A 306 4.94 -5.35 -28.98
C PRO A 306 4.18 -5.86 -30.20
N ALA A 307 4.90 -6.37 -31.21
CA ALA A 307 4.34 -6.98 -32.42
C ALA A 307 3.81 -8.41 -32.18
N ASN A 308 4.48 -9.19 -31.33
CA ASN A 308 4.09 -10.59 -31.05
C ASN A 308 3.03 -10.70 -29.95
N TYR A 309 2.86 -9.67 -29.13
CA TYR A 309 1.82 -9.63 -28.10
C TYR A 309 0.68 -8.71 -28.53
N ALA A 310 -0.39 -9.31 -29.08
CA ALA A 310 -1.49 -8.58 -29.67
C ALA A 310 -2.24 -7.70 -28.66
N TRP A 311 -2.78 -6.57 -29.13
CA TRP A 311 -3.57 -5.64 -28.31
C TRP A 311 -4.76 -6.31 -27.63
N THR A 312 -5.43 -7.26 -28.28
CA THR A 312 -6.53 -8.01 -27.67
C THR A 312 -6.10 -8.74 -26.40
N ALA A 313 -4.90 -9.31 -26.35
CA ALA A 313 -4.37 -9.97 -25.17
C ALA A 313 -3.90 -8.95 -24.11
N LYS A 314 -3.22 -7.87 -24.53
CA LYS A 314 -2.83 -6.75 -23.65
C LYS A 314 -4.03 -6.12 -22.95
N LEU A 315 -5.14 -5.91 -23.67
CA LEU A 315 -6.36 -5.34 -23.12
C LEU A 315 -7.06 -6.29 -22.14
N ARG A 316 -6.98 -7.62 -22.34
CA ARG A 316 -7.46 -8.59 -21.34
C ARG A 316 -6.68 -8.48 -20.03
N VAL A 317 -5.36 -8.34 -20.08
CA VAL A 317 -4.53 -8.08 -18.90
C VAL A 317 -4.95 -6.78 -18.22
N ALA A 318 -5.06 -5.68 -18.98
CA ALA A 318 -5.46 -4.38 -18.45
C ALA A 318 -6.86 -4.42 -17.81
N GLN A 319 -7.82 -5.09 -18.45
CA GLN A 319 -9.17 -5.29 -17.92
C GLN A 319 -9.13 -6.05 -16.60
N SER A 320 -8.43 -7.18 -16.52
CA SER A 320 -8.34 -7.97 -15.29
C SER A 320 -7.71 -7.21 -14.14
N ILE A 321 -6.67 -6.40 -14.41
CA ILE A 321 -6.08 -5.54 -13.38
C ILE A 321 -7.11 -4.50 -12.92
N ALA A 322 -7.81 -3.83 -13.83
CA ALA A 322 -8.81 -2.82 -13.48
C ALA A 322 -9.98 -3.40 -12.66
N GLU A 323 -10.46 -4.60 -13.02
CA GLU A 323 -11.50 -5.31 -12.25
C GLU A 323 -10.99 -5.76 -10.87
N GLY A 324 -9.73 -6.21 -10.78
CA GLY A 324 -9.08 -6.53 -9.51
C GLY A 324 -8.96 -5.31 -8.60
N LEU A 325 -8.56 -4.16 -9.15
CA LEU A 325 -8.52 -2.89 -8.39
C LEU A 325 -9.90 -2.41 -7.98
N ALA A 326 -10.90 -2.52 -8.86
CA ALA A 326 -12.27 -2.15 -8.54
C ALA A 326 -12.81 -2.97 -7.36
N TYR A 327 -12.51 -4.27 -7.33
CA TYR A 327 -12.82 -5.14 -6.19
C TYR A 327 -12.14 -4.68 -4.90
N LEU A 328 -10.82 -4.45 -4.92
CA LEU A 328 -10.08 -4.01 -3.73
C LEU A 328 -10.56 -2.65 -3.21
N HIS A 329 -10.72 -1.68 -4.11
CA HIS A 329 -11.15 -0.32 -3.77
C HIS A 329 -12.58 -0.29 -3.24
N SER A 330 -13.47 -1.19 -3.69
CA SER A 330 -14.82 -1.33 -3.13
C SER A 330 -14.84 -1.74 -1.66
N MET A 331 -13.77 -2.39 -1.18
CA MET A 331 -13.57 -2.78 0.21
C MET A 331 -12.63 -1.81 0.95
N GLN A 332 -12.33 -0.64 0.38
CA GLN A 332 -11.39 0.35 0.93
C GLN A 332 -9.96 -0.20 1.13
N ILE A 333 -9.55 -1.17 0.31
CA ILE A 333 -8.21 -1.75 0.34
C ILE A 333 -7.37 -1.17 -0.79
N ILE A 334 -6.21 -0.61 -0.43
CA ILE A 334 -5.23 -0.06 -1.37
C ILE A 334 -4.12 -1.10 -1.58
N HIS A 335 -3.75 -1.40 -2.84
CA HIS A 335 -2.71 -2.36 -3.15
C HIS A 335 -1.31 -1.86 -2.75
N ARG A 336 -1.01 -0.58 -3.02
CA ARG A 336 0.21 0.18 -2.64
C ARG A 336 1.54 -0.26 -3.26
N ASP A 337 1.62 -1.47 -3.80
CA ASP A 337 2.77 -1.98 -4.56
C ASP A 337 2.36 -2.51 -5.93
N LEU A 338 1.38 -1.86 -6.58
CA LEU A 338 0.97 -2.29 -7.91
C LEU A 338 2.09 -2.02 -8.92
N LYS A 339 2.50 -3.07 -9.64
CA LYS A 339 3.55 -3.06 -10.67
C LYS A 339 3.44 -4.33 -11.50
N SER A 340 4.04 -4.36 -12.69
CA SER A 340 4.03 -5.53 -13.57
C SER A 340 4.58 -6.82 -12.92
N ARG A 341 5.53 -6.72 -11.99
CA ARG A 341 6.00 -7.88 -11.20
C ARG A 341 4.94 -8.50 -10.27
N ASN A 342 3.96 -7.71 -9.84
CA ASN A 342 2.89 -8.14 -8.95
C ASN A 342 1.58 -8.46 -9.72
N VAL A 343 1.68 -8.61 -11.04
CA VAL A 343 0.60 -9.07 -11.92
C VAL A 343 1.02 -10.44 -12.45
N LEU A 344 0.33 -11.50 -12.04
CA LEU A 344 0.61 -12.86 -12.49
C LEU A 344 -0.31 -13.28 -13.64
N LEU A 345 0.23 -14.10 -14.52
CA LEU A 345 -0.44 -14.60 -15.71
C LEU A 345 -0.59 -16.12 -15.66
N ASP A 346 -1.70 -16.62 -16.18
CA ASP A 346 -1.97 -18.04 -16.34
C ASP A 346 -2.75 -18.31 -17.63
N SER A 347 -2.41 -19.42 -18.29
CA SER A 347 -3.00 -19.79 -19.58
C SER A 347 -4.49 -20.14 -19.51
N VAL A 348 -4.99 -20.53 -18.33
CA VAL A 348 -6.38 -20.96 -18.09
C VAL A 348 -7.11 -19.97 -17.20
N LYS A 349 -6.47 -19.54 -16.12
CA LYS A 349 -7.08 -18.70 -15.08
C LYS A 349 -7.00 -17.21 -15.39
N GLY A 350 -6.22 -16.82 -16.40
CA GLY A 350 -6.05 -15.44 -16.83
C GLY A 350 -5.09 -14.65 -15.94
N THR A 351 -5.37 -13.37 -15.77
CA THR A 351 -4.52 -12.41 -15.06
C THR A 351 -5.02 -12.15 -13.65
N LYS A 352 -4.12 -12.18 -12.67
CA LYS A 352 -4.44 -11.93 -11.26
C LYS A 352 -3.41 -11.05 -10.55
N LEU A 353 -3.86 -10.25 -9.59
CA LEU A 353 -3.03 -9.44 -8.70
C LEU A 353 -2.50 -10.25 -7.52
N THR A 354 -1.28 -9.94 -7.07
CA THR A 354 -0.61 -10.58 -5.93
C THR A 354 0.20 -9.56 -5.11
N ASP A 355 0.75 -9.97 -3.97
CA ASP A 355 1.71 -9.20 -3.16
C ASP A 355 1.20 -7.80 -2.76
N PHE A 356 0.20 -7.81 -1.86
CA PHE A 356 -0.41 -6.61 -1.29
C PHE A 356 0.51 -5.95 -0.25
N GLY A 357 0.72 -4.64 -0.36
CA GLY A 357 1.73 -3.89 0.38
C GLY A 357 1.42 -3.61 1.87
N ILE A 358 0.79 -4.52 2.61
CA ILE A 358 0.43 -4.29 4.03
C ILE A 358 1.67 -4.13 4.90
N SER A 359 2.66 -5.01 4.72
CA SER A 359 3.89 -5.03 5.51
C SER A 359 4.79 -3.81 5.28
N ARG A 360 4.45 -2.95 4.31
CA ARG A 360 5.19 -1.72 4.02
C ARG A 360 4.85 -0.55 4.93
N GLU A 361 3.74 -0.61 5.67
CA GLU A 361 3.40 0.45 6.66
C GLU A 361 4.41 0.51 7.81
N ASP A 362 4.88 -0.65 8.29
CA ASP A 362 5.77 -0.73 9.45
C ASP A 362 7.26 -0.62 9.09
N THR A 363 7.65 -0.92 7.84
CA THR A 363 9.05 -0.90 7.42
C THR A 363 9.48 0.46 6.85
N GLN A 364 9.34 1.52 7.67
CA GLN A 364 9.92 2.85 7.40
C GLN A 364 11.45 2.80 7.24
N GLU A 365 12.12 1.78 7.79
CA GLU A 365 13.58 1.65 7.80
C GLU A 365 14.20 1.04 6.52
N THR A 366 13.41 0.36 5.67
CA THR A 366 13.91 -0.18 4.39
C THR A 366 13.69 0.75 3.19
N MET A 367 13.22 1.98 3.41
CA MET A 367 13.27 3.07 2.41
C MET A 367 14.72 3.57 2.19
N THR A 368 15.71 2.72 2.41
CA THR A 368 17.10 2.99 2.07
C THR A 368 17.21 3.02 0.56
N ILE A 369 17.39 4.24 0.05
CA ILE A 369 17.68 4.61 -1.33
C ILE A 369 18.60 3.55 -1.98
N GLY A 370 18.05 2.70 -2.85
CA GLY A 370 18.87 1.79 -3.64
C GLY A 370 18.24 0.47 -4.08
N VAL A 371 17.12 0.01 -3.49
CA VAL A 371 16.47 -1.25 -3.90
C VAL A 371 14.95 -1.13 -3.77
N GLY A 372 14.28 -0.52 -4.76
CA GLY A 372 12.82 -0.29 -4.68
C GLY A 372 12.16 0.01 -6.01
N THR A 373 10.86 -0.29 -6.10
CA THR A 373 10.03 -0.21 -7.31
C THR A 373 9.43 1.20 -7.53
N TYR A 374 10.28 2.23 -7.56
CA TYR A 374 9.83 3.63 -7.54
C TYR A 374 9.15 4.11 -8.82
N ARG A 375 9.41 3.46 -9.95
CA ARG A 375 8.95 3.90 -11.28
C ARG A 375 7.43 3.80 -11.48
N TRP A 376 6.73 3.09 -10.60
CA TRP A 376 5.28 2.97 -10.59
C TRP A 376 4.60 3.81 -9.50
N MET A 377 5.40 4.47 -8.65
CA MET A 377 4.87 5.18 -7.48
C MET A 377 4.37 6.57 -7.86
N ALA A 378 3.20 6.91 -7.35
CA ALA A 378 2.58 8.21 -7.53
C ALA A 378 3.42 9.32 -6.85
N PRO A 379 3.44 10.55 -7.41
CA PRO A 379 4.25 11.64 -6.88
C PRO A 379 3.94 12.01 -5.42
N GLU A 380 2.68 11.88 -4.99
CA GLU A 380 2.26 12.14 -3.61
C GLU A 380 2.77 11.10 -2.61
N ILE A 381 3.00 9.85 -3.02
CA ILE A 381 3.67 8.86 -2.19
C ILE A 381 5.15 9.22 -2.04
N LEU A 382 5.78 9.66 -3.13
CA LEU A 382 7.18 10.06 -3.12
C LEU A 382 7.43 11.35 -2.30
N LYS A 383 6.42 12.21 -2.15
CA LYS A 383 6.51 13.49 -1.40
C LYS A 383 6.11 13.37 0.06
N GLU A 384 4.91 12.88 0.32
CA GLU A 384 4.20 13.06 1.61
C GLU A 384 3.64 11.76 2.17
N ASN A 385 3.87 10.62 1.51
CA ASN A 385 3.41 9.29 1.94
C ASN A 385 1.88 9.20 2.10
N LEU A 386 1.14 9.92 1.25
CA LEU A 386 -0.33 9.95 1.26
C LEU A 386 -0.93 8.79 0.45
N TYR A 387 -1.48 7.78 1.14
CA TYR A 387 -2.08 6.61 0.51
C TYR A 387 -3.58 6.78 0.34
N THR A 388 -4.01 7.15 -0.87
CA THR A 388 -5.41 7.01 -1.30
C THR A 388 -5.52 5.92 -2.37
N VAL A 389 -6.72 5.45 -2.69
CA VAL A 389 -6.93 4.48 -3.80
C VAL A 389 -6.39 5.00 -5.14
N ALA A 390 -6.26 6.32 -5.31
CA ALA A 390 -5.74 6.96 -6.50
C ALA A 390 -4.26 6.63 -6.78
N VAL A 391 -3.49 6.18 -5.79
CA VAL A 391 -2.08 5.80 -6.00
C VAL A 391 -1.96 4.52 -6.82
N ASP A 392 -2.90 3.58 -6.63
CA ASP A 392 -2.96 2.36 -7.45
C ASP A 392 -3.35 2.70 -8.89
N ILE A 393 -4.20 3.72 -9.09
CA ILE A 393 -4.59 4.21 -10.41
C ILE A 393 -3.37 4.79 -11.16
N TYR A 394 -2.50 5.52 -10.47
CA TYR A 394 -1.26 5.99 -11.05
C TYR A 394 -0.35 4.82 -11.47
N SER A 395 -0.17 3.84 -10.58
CA SER A 395 0.61 2.64 -10.88
C SER A 395 0.04 1.84 -12.05
N PHE A 396 -1.29 1.79 -12.18
CA PHE A 396 -1.98 1.19 -13.32
C PHE A 396 -1.64 1.92 -14.63
N GLY A 397 -1.63 3.26 -14.63
CA GLY A 397 -1.20 4.06 -15.78
C GLY A 397 0.23 3.75 -16.25
N MET A 398 1.13 3.46 -15.30
CA MET A 398 2.49 3.01 -15.61
C MET A 398 2.51 1.63 -16.25
N ILE A 399 1.69 0.69 -15.78
CA ILE A 399 1.53 -0.64 -16.40
C ILE A 399 0.96 -0.52 -17.83
N LEU A 400 0.07 0.44 -18.11
CA LEU A 400 -0.42 0.66 -19.47
C LEU A 400 0.71 1.08 -20.44
N SER A 401 1.67 1.89 -19.98
CA SER A 401 2.88 2.20 -20.75
C SER A 401 3.76 0.95 -20.97
N GLU A 402 3.88 0.08 -19.97
CA GLU A 402 4.61 -1.19 -20.15
C GLU A 402 3.93 -2.12 -21.15
N LEU A 403 2.60 -2.24 -21.10
CA LEU A 403 1.84 -3.07 -22.05
C LEU A 403 2.02 -2.58 -23.49
N ASP A 404 2.13 -1.27 -23.70
CA ASP A 404 2.40 -0.69 -25.01
C ASP A 404 3.86 -0.89 -25.46
N THR A 405 4.81 -0.47 -24.61
CA THR A 405 6.22 -0.35 -24.97
C THR A 405 7.04 -1.62 -24.76
N HIS A 406 6.59 -2.51 -23.88
CA HIS A 406 7.32 -3.68 -23.35
C HIS A 406 8.60 -3.31 -22.59
N HIS A 407 8.73 -2.05 -22.17
CA HIS A 407 9.87 -1.55 -21.39
C HIS A 407 9.41 -1.13 -20.01
N ILE A 408 10.32 -1.26 -19.04
CA ILE A 408 10.15 -0.67 -17.70
C ILE A 408 9.92 0.85 -17.86
N PRO A 409 9.00 1.46 -17.09
CA PRO A 409 8.72 2.89 -17.23
C PRO A 409 10.00 3.74 -17.10
N TYR A 410 10.15 4.72 -17.99
CA TYR A 410 11.30 5.62 -18.08
C TYR A 410 12.64 4.96 -18.42
N ALA A 411 12.66 3.72 -18.94
CA ALA A 411 13.91 3.05 -19.32
C ALA A 411 14.63 3.72 -20.50
N ASP A 412 13.90 4.46 -21.32
CA ASP A 412 14.38 5.20 -22.48
C ASP A 412 14.98 6.57 -22.15
N LEU A 413 14.80 7.07 -20.93
CA LEU A 413 15.30 8.38 -20.52
C LEU A 413 16.79 8.35 -20.18
N THR A 414 17.53 9.27 -20.79
CA THR A 414 18.97 9.45 -20.57
C THR A 414 19.32 10.84 -20.04
N SER A 415 20.33 10.92 -19.19
CA SER A 415 20.99 12.17 -18.80
C SER A 415 21.59 12.91 -20.00
N ALA A 416 21.96 14.18 -19.80
CA ALA A 416 22.67 14.98 -20.81
C ALA A 416 23.98 14.35 -21.34
N LYS A 417 24.53 13.35 -20.61
CA LYS A 417 25.73 12.59 -21.01
C LYS A 417 25.39 11.29 -21.75
N GLY A 418 24.14 11.07 -22.15
CA GLY A 418 23.66 9.87 -22.85
C GLY A 418 23.59 8.60 -21.99
N LYS A 419 23.78 8.70 -20.66
CA LYS A 419 23.65 7.56 -19.74
C LYS A 419 22.21 7.43 -19.22
N PRO A 420 21.67 6.21 -19.01
CA PRO A 420 20.36 6.01 -18.41
C PRO A 420 20.22 6.75 -17.08
N LEU A 421 19.03 7.30 -16.83
CA LEU A 421 18.75 7.96 -15.56
C LEU A 421 18.74 6.96 -14.40
N VAL A 422 19.38 7.34 -13.29
CA VAL A 422 19.31 6.60 -12.03
C VAL A 422 17.94 6.83 -11.37
N ASP A 423 17.48 5.87 -10.57
CA ASP A 423 16.13 5.92 -9.99
C ASP A 423 15.88 7.16 -9.12
N THR A 424 16.91 7.67 -8.43
CA THR A 424 16.80 8.91 -7.63
C THR A 424 16.54 10.15 -8.49
N ALA A 425 17.11 10.20 -9.70
CA ALA A 425 16.85 11.28 -10.64
C ALA A 425 15.42 11.18 -11.19
N ILE A 426 14.97 9.98 -11.53
CA ILE A 426 13.61 9.73 -12.00
C ILE A 426 12.59 10.14 -10.94
N MET A 427 12.77 9.73 -9.68
CA MET A 427 11.89 10.13 -8.58
C MET A 427 11.80 11.66 -8.48
N GLY A 428 12.94 12.36 -8.48
CA GLY A 428 12.96 13.83 -8.43
C GLY A 428 12.21 14.47 -9.60
N MET A 429 12.36 13.93 -10.81
CA MET A 429 11.67 14.45 -11.99
C MET A 429 10.17 14.13 -12.00
N VAL A 430 9.75 12.96 -11.50
CA VAL A 430 8.33 12.62 -11.30
C VAL A 430 7.68 13.55 -10.30
N ILE A 431 8.33 13.79 -9.16
CA ILE A 431 7.87 14.72 -8.11
C ILE A 431 7.66 16.13 -8.67
N GLN A 432 8.55 16.57 -9.56
CA GLN A 432 8.51 17.88 -10.22
C GLN A 432 7.52 17.92 -11.41
N GLY A 433 7.00 16.77 -11.86
CA GLY A 433 6.14 16.69 -13.04
C GLY A 433 6.87 16.98 -14.36
N THR A 434 8.19 16.79 -14.42
CA THR A 434 9.00 17.12 -15.61
C THR A 434 9.15 15.96 -16.59
N ILE A 435 8.71 14.76 -16.22
CA ILE A 435 8.76 13.57 -17.08
C ILE A 435 7.42 12.84 -17.09
N SER A 436 7.17 12.13 -18.18
CA SER A 436 6.00 11.28 -18.42
C SER A 436 6.48 9.98 -19.07
N PRO A 437 5.84 8.82 -18.82
CA PRO A 437 6.22 7.57 -19.47
C PRO A 437 6.01 7.65 -20.99
N SER A 438 6.82 6.89 -21.71
CA SER A 438 6.77 6.84 -23.17
C SER A 438 5.67 5.90 -23.68
N PHE A 439 5.19 6.20 -24.89
CA PHE A 439 4.26 5.36 -25.63
C PHE A 439 4.73 5.28 -27.08
N ARG A 440 4.53 4.13 -27.72
CA ARG A 440 4.85 3.92 -29.13
C ARG A 440 3.93 4.76 -30.02
N PRO A 441 4.39 5.16 -31.23
CA PRO A 441 3.56 5.93 -32.16
C PRO A 441 2.28 5.22 -32.60
N ASP A 442 2.26 3.89 -32.59
CA ASP A 442 1.12 3.03 -32.95
C ASP A 442 0.23 2.65 -31.74
N CYS A 443 0.49 3.23 -30.57
CA CYS A 443 -0.37 3.05 -29.40
C CYS A 443 -1.79 3.58 -29.68
N PRO A 444 -2.86 2.82 -29.40
CA PRO A 444 -4.23 3.30 -29.54
C PRO A 444 -4.44 4.60 -28.77
N LEU A 445 -4.93 5.63 -29.47
CA LEU A 445 -5.05 6.98 -28.90
C LEU A 445 -5.88 6.98 -27.62
N TRP A 446 -6.99 6.25 -27.60
CA TRP A 446 -7.88 6.15 -26.43
C TRP A 446 -7.15 5.58 -25.20
N LEU A 447 -6.27 4.60 -25.40
CA LEU A 447 -5.52 3.97 -24.32
C LEU A 447 -4.43 4.90 -23.80
N LYS A 448 -3.71 5.57 -24.71
CA LYS A 448 -2.73 6.60 -24.33
C LYS A 448 -3.39 7.72 -23.52
N THR A 449 -4.56 8.19 -23.96
CA THR A 449 -5.34 9.20 -23.21
C THR A 449 -5.76 8.68 -21.84
N LEU A 450 -6.23 7.43 -21.74
CA LEU A 450 -6.58 6.81 -20.47
C LEU A 450 -5.37 6.72 -19.52
N ALA A 451 -4.23 6.25 -20.03
CA ALA A 451 -2.99 6.13 -19.26
C ALA A 451 -2.48 7.49 -18.77
N LEU A 452 -2.55 8.53 -19.61
CA LEU A 452 -2.20 9.90 -19.21
C LEU A 452 -3.13 10.47 -18.13
N ARG A 453 -4.43 10.14 -18.16
CA ARG A 453 -5.37 10.48 -17.08
C ARG A 453 -5.04 9.73 -15.79
N CYS A 454 -4.67 8.45 -15.88
CA CYS A 454 -4.26 7.67 -14.70
C CYS A 454 -3.05 8.28 -13.98
N ILE A 455 -2.12 8.88 -14.72
CA ILE A 455 -0.89 9.47 -14.15
C ILE A 455 -0.99 10.98 -13.92
N ALA A 456 -2.21 11.53 -13.85
CA ALA A 456 -2.41 12.95 -13.58
C ALA A 456 -1.70 13.37 -12.27
N PRO A 457 -1.05 14.56 -12.23
CA PRO A 457 -0.34 15.03 -11.04
C PRO A 457 -1.26 15.16 -9.82
N ASN A 458 -2.48 15.64 -10.03
CA ASN A 458 -3.50 15.70 -8.99
C ASN A 458 -4.20 14.32 -8.89
N PRO A 459 -4.24 13.69 -7.70
CA PRO A 459 -4.92 12.42 -7.49
C PRO A 459 -6.41 12.44 -7.84
N ASP A 460 -7.09 13.57 -7.64
CA ASP A 460 -8.54 13.69 -7.86
C ASP A 460 -8.92 13.74 -9.35
N ASP A 461 -7.97 14.06 -10.22
CA ASP A 461 -8.18 14.07 -11.68
C ASP A 461 -8.09 12.66 -12.30
N ARG A 462 -7.67 11.67 -11.50
CA ARG A 462 -7.49 10.29 -11.94
C ARG A 462 -8.85 9.56 -11.93
N PRO A 463 -9.12 8.71 -12.93
CA PRO A 463 -10.36 7.93 -12.97
C PRO A 463 -10.42 6.93 -11.81
N SER A 464 -11.64 6.57 -11.39
CA SER A 464 -11.82 5.46 -10.43
C SER A 464 -11.50 4.11 -11.09
N ALA A 465 -11.17 3.09 -10.30
CA ALA A 465 -10.94 1.74 -10.83
C ALA A 465 -12.17 1.17 -11.57
N LEU A 466 -13.38 1.54 -11.14
CA LEU A 466 -14.63 1.17 -11.82
C LEU A 466 -14.75 1.83 -13.19
N GLU A 467 -14.40 3.12 -13.31
CA GLU A 467 -14.35 3.83 -14.59
C GLU A 467 -13.33 3.21 -15.54
N LEU A 468 -12.15 2.80 -15.02
CA LEU A 468 -11.14 2.08 -15.80
C LEU A 468 -11.70 0.78 -16.37
N ALA A 469 -12.28 -0.06 -15.51
CA ALA A 469 -12.86 -1.34 -15.90
C ALA A 469 -13.96 -1.17 -16.95
N HIS A 470 -14.79 -0.12 -16.82
CA HIS A 470 -15.82 0.18 -17.82
C HIS A 470 -15.22 0.64 -19.15
N SER A 471 -14.28 1.59 -19.13
CA SER A 471 -13.65 2.18 -20.32
C SER A 471 -12.91 1.14 -21.16
N ILE A 472 -12.15 0.25 -20.52
CA ILE A 472 -11.38 -0.80 -21.19
C ILE A 472 -12.30 -1.87 -21.77
N LYS A 473 -13.39 -2.23 -21.07
CA LYS A 473 -14.35 -3.24 -21.52
C LYS A 473 -15.06 -2.85 -22.81
N GLN A 474 -15.39 -1.56 -22.97
CA GLN A 474 -15.97 -1.03 -24.20
C GLN A 474 -15.06 -1.28 -25.42
N HIS A 475 -13.75 -1.24 -25.23
CA HIS A 475 -12.77 -1.46 -26.30
C HIS A 475 -12.33 -2.92 -26.44
N THR A 476 -12.66 -3.77 -25.46
CA THR A 476 -12.35 -5.22 -25.49
C THR A 476 -13.45 -6.03 -26.17
N THR A 477 -14.69 -5.53 -26.14
CA THR A 477 -15.88 -6.22 -26.72
C THR A 477 -16.20 -5.81 -28.16
N ALA A 478 -15.58 -4.74 -28.66
CA ALA A 478 -15.82 -4.17 -29.98
C ALA A 478 -14.84 -4.66 -31.07
N SER A 479 -14.06 -5.72 -30.83
CA SER A 479 -13.01 -6.23 -31.75
C SER A 479 -13.19 -7.69 -32.14
#